data_AF-X0WUW4-F1
#
_entry.id   AF-X0WUW4-F1
#
_cell.length_a   1.000
_cell.length_b   1.000
_cell.length_c   1.000
_cell.angle_alpha   90.00
_cell.angle_beta   90.00
_cell.angle_gamma   90.00
#
_symmetry.space_group_name_H-M   'P 1'
#
loop_
_entity.id
_entity.type
_entity.pdbx_description
1 polymer ?
#
loop_
_entity_poly.entity_id
_entity_poly.type
_entity_poly.pdbx_seq_one_letter_code
_entity_poly.pdbx_strand_id
1 'polypeptide(L)'
;MPPKPNKQRQHQSRIGGGTYRTLCVRACDGYYFPISDKVTRAKFNTDSIACLQRCTGGEARLFVHRNPGQKISSAVDLQGNRYVELDNAFRYRKELVEGCVCKPALSAETGAGAGR
;
A
#
# COMPACT_ATOMS: atom_id res chain seq x y z
N MET A 1 24.56 -41.04 -28.69
CA MET A 1 24.24 -39.59 -28.70
C MET A 1 23.98 -39.16 -27.27
N PRO A 2 24.77 -38.26 -26.66
CA PRO A 2 24.44 -37.74 -25.34
C PRO A 2 23.18 -36.86 -25.44
N PRO A 3 22.26 -36.91 -24.46
CA PRO A 3 21.11 -36.01 -24.41
C PRO A 3 21.59 -34.56 -24.22
N LYS A 4 21.00 -33.63 -24.99
CA LYS A 4 21.32 -32.20 -24.92
C LYS A 4 20.95 -31.63 -23.53
N PRO A 5 21.80 -30.79 -22.90
CA PRO A 5 21.46 -30.16 -21.63
C PRO A 5 20.31 -29.17 -21.83
N ASN A 6 19.21 -29.38 -21.10
CA ASN A 6 18.03 -28.51 -21.11
C ASN A 6 18.40 -27.12 -20.54
N LYS A 7 18.39 -26.10 -21.40
CA LYS A 7 18.70 -24.70 -21.05
C LYS A 7 17.50 -23.99 -20.39
N GLN A 8 16.79 -24.71 -19.52
CA GLN A 8 15.69 -24.20 -18.68
C GLN A 8 16.07 -24.31 -17.21
N ARG A 9 17.19 -23.70 -16.81
CA ARG A 9 17.59 -23.63 -15.39
C ARG A 9 18.31 -22.36 -14.98
N GLN A 10 17.97 -21.23 -15.63
CA GLN A 10 18.50 -19.90 -15.32
C GLN A 10 17.38 -18.88 -15.64
N HIS A 11 16.33 -18.71 -14.84
CA HIS A 11 16.28 -17.77 -13.71
C HIS A 11 15.00 -17.96 -12.88
N GLN A 12 14.64 -19.20 -12.53
CA GLN A 12 13.67 -19.39 -11.45
C GLN A 12 14.42 -19.16 -10.13
N SER A 13 13.91 -18.19 -9.36
CA SER A 13 14.33 -17.86 -8.00
C SER A 13 15.65 -17.09 -7.86
N ARG A 14 15.59 -15.76 -8.00
CA ARG A 14 16.34 -14.94 -7.03
C ARG A 14 15.71 -15.22 -5.66
N ILE A 15 16.32 -16.10 -4.88
CA ILE A 15 16.17 -16.07 -3.42
C ILE A 15 16.69 -14.68 -3.01
N GLY A 16 15.77 -13.74 -2.88
CA GLY A 16 16.02 -12.36 -2.51
C GLY A 16 14.69 -11.80 -2.08
N GLY A 17 14.54 -11.55 -0.78
CA GLY A 17 13.28 -11.13 -0.17
C GLY A 17 12.59 -10.05 -1.02
N GLY A 18 11.39 -10.36 -1.51
CA GLY A 18 10.59 -9.38 -2.26
C GLY A 18 10.42 -8.10 -1.44
N THR A 19 10.36 -6.97 -2.13
CA THR A 19 10.05 -5.70 -1.47
C THR A 19 8.58 -5.69 -1.08
N TYR A 20 8.19 -4.65 -0.36
CA TYR A 20 6.81 -4.39 0.01
C TYR A 20 6.39 -3.06 -0.58
N ARG A 21 5.08 -3.00 -0.90
CA ARG A 21 4.36 -1.75 -1.03
C ARG A 21 3.66 -1.48 0.30
N THR A 22 3.72 -0.25 0.76
CA THR A 22 3.04 0.21 1.97
C THR A 22 1.93 1.19 1.59
N LEU A 23 0.77 1.00 2.19
CA LEU A 23 -0.48 1.67 1.85
C LEU A 23 -1.07 2.19 3.16
N CYS A 24 -1.40 3.47 3.21
CA CYS A 24 -2.16 4.03 4.32
C CYS A 24 -3.64 3.83 4.03
N VAL A 25 -4.34 3.15 4.94
CA VAL A 25 -5.76 2.85 4.83
C VAL A 25 -6.50 3.67 5.87
N ARG A 26 -7.51 4.40 5.44
CA ARG A 26 -8.40 5.15 6.32
C ARG A 26 -9.46 4.22 6.89
N ALA A 27 -9.62 4.23 8.20
CA ALA A 27 -10.45 3.28 8.93
C ALA A 27 -11.95 3.59 8.91
N CYS A 28 -12.39 4.69 8.29
CA CYS A 28 -13.81 5.05 8.25
C CYS A 28 -14.51 4.65 6.93
N ASP A 29 -13.79 4.57 5.80
CA ASP A 29 -14.35 4.11 4.51
C ASP A 29 -13.43 3.15 3.72
N GLY A 30 -12.32 2.72 4.31
CA GLY A 30 -11.37 1.81 3.69
C GLY A 30 -10.60 2.40 2.51
N TYR A 31 -10.67 3.73 2.25
CA TYR A 31 -9.84 4.35 1.22
C TYR A 31 -8.36 4.11 1.50
N TYR A 32 -7.57 3.91 0.45
CA TYR A 32 -6.14 3.68 0.59
C TYR A 32 -5.32 4.48 -0.41
N PHE A 33 -4.13 4.89 0.03
CA PHE A 33 -3.15 5.57 -0.81
C PHE A 33 -1.72 5.07 -0.51
N PRO A 34 -0.82 5.07 -1.50
CA PRO A 34 0.56 4.62 -1.31
C PRO A 34 1.35 5.54 -0.37
N ILE A 35 2.15 4.92 0.50
CA ILE A 35 3.20 5.60 1.26
C ILE A 35 4.54 5.35 0.58
N SER A 36 4.88 4.07 0.33
CA SER A 36 6.12 3.67 -0.34
C SER A 36 5.88 2.48 -1.29
N ASP A 37 6.56 2.45 -2.44
CA ASP A 37 6.35 1.40 -3.45
C ASP A 37 7.31 0.21 -3.34
N LYS A 38 8.56 0.43 -2.92
CA LYS A 38 9.61 -0.60 -2.87
C LYS A 38 10.44 -0.45 -1.60
N VAL A 39 9.98 -1.05 -0.52
CA VAL A 39 10.69 -1.00 0.78
C VAL A 39 10.89 -2.37 1.40
N THR A 40 11.80 -2.45 2.37
CA THR A 40 11.94 -3.61 3.26
C THR A 40 11.13 -3.41 4.54
N ARG A 41 11.00 -4.46 5.36
CA ARG A 41 10.26 -4.42 6.63
C ARG A 41 10.80 -3.36 7.61
N ALA A 42 12.07 -2.97 7.48
CA ALA A 42 12.68 -1.92 8.30
C ALA A 42 12.00 -0.54 8.15
N LYS A 43 11.32 -0.28 7.01
CA LYS A 43 10.60 0.98 6.78
C LYS A 43 9.19 1.01 7.34
N PHE A 44 8.63 -0.12 7.76
CA PHE A 44 7.22 -0.21 8.13
C PHE A 44 6.84 0.74 9.27
N ASN A 45 7.69 0.87 10.29
CA ASN A 45 7.41 1.78 11.40
C ASN A 45 7.41 3.24 10.94
N THR A 46 8.41 3.64 10.14
CA THR A 46 8.50 4.99 9.56
C THR A 46 7.29 5.30 8.68
N ASP A 47 6.90 4.35 7.81
CA ASP A 47 5.75 4.51 6.93
C ASP A 47 4.43 4.56 7.73
N SER A 48 4.34 3.84 8.85
CA SER A 48 3.17 3.89 9.74
C SER A 48 3.01 5.26 10.38
N ILE A 49 4.10 5.85 10.86
CA ILE A 49 4.10 7.22 11.39
C ILE A 49 3.68 8.21 10.29
N ALA A 50 4.27 8.09 9.09
CA ALA A 50 3.92 8.94 7.95
C ALA A 50 2.46 8.78 7.49
N CYS A 51 1.88 7.59 7.64
CA CYS A 51 0.46 7.34 7.40
C CYS A 51 -0.41 8.09 8.42
N LEU A 52 -0.12 7.93 9.71
CA LEU A 52 -0.89 8.56 10.80
C LEU A 52 -0.84 10.10 10.72
N GLN A 53 0.34 10.67 10.45
CA GLN A 53 0.53 12.12 10.34
C GLN A 53 -0.30 12.77 9.22
N ARG A 54 -0.71 12.01 8.21
CA ARG A 54 -1.55 12.51 7.10
C ARG A 54 -3.02 12.65 7.48
N CYS A 55 -3.49 11.96 8.50
CA CYS A 55 -4.90 11.94 8.89
C CYS A 55 -5.11 12.71 10.19
N THR A 56 -5.05 14.04 10.14
CA THR A 56 -5.40 14.91 11.26
C THR A 56 -6.91 14.87 11.49
N GLY A 57 -7.39 13.97 12.35
CA GLY A 57 -8.81 13.84 12.71
C GLY A 57 -9.49 12.54 12.29
N GLY A 58 -8.74 11.56 11.74
CA GLY A 58 -9.30 10.26 11.36
C GLY A 58 -8.36 9.11 11.73
N GLU A 59 -8.95 7.97 12.08
CA GLU A 59 -8.19 6.74 12.31
C GLU A 59 -7.67 6.20 10.98
N ALA A 60 -6.36 5.99 10.88
CA ALA A 60 -5.72 5.38 9.72
C ALA A 60 -4.71 4.33 10.18
N ARG A 61 -4.44 3.34 9.31
CA ARG A 61 -3.50 2.25 9.60
C ARG A 61 -2.67 1.92 8.38
N LEU A 62 -1.43 1.51 8.62
CA LEU A 62 -0.55 1.03 7.55
C LEU A 62 -0.89 -0.42 7.21
N PHE A 63 -1.12 -0.67 5.92
CA PHE A 63 -1.22 -1.98 5.32
C PHE A 63 -0.06 -2.22 4.38
N VAL A 64 0.37 -3.47 4.25
CA VAL A 64 1.50 -3.86 3.41
C VAL A 64 1.16 -5.09 2.59
N HIS A 65 1.68 -5.15 1.37
CA HIS A 65 1.66 -6.38 0.57
C HIS A 65 2.98 -6.54 -0.18
N ARG A 66 3.28 -7.76 -0.62
CA ARG A 66 4.52 -8.03 -1.39
C ARG A 66 4.48 -7.33 -2.75
N ASN A 67 5.65 -6.85 -3.16
CA ASN A 67 5.90 -6.26 -4.47
C ASN A 67 7.13 -6.96 -5.10
N PRO A 68 7.04 -7.47 -6.35
CA PRO A 68 5.88 -7.55 -7.23
C PRO A 68 4.85 -8.64 -6.84
N GLY A 69 3.68 -8.60 -7.48
CA GLY A 69 2.77 -9.75 -7.57
C GLY A 69 1.54 -9.74 -6.65
N GLN A 70 1.52 -8.95 -5.57
CA GLN A 70 0.32 -8.82 -4.73
C GLN A 70 -0.40 -7.49 -4.95
N LYS A 71 -1.68 -7.48 -4.55
CA LYS A 71 -2.59 -6.33 -4.62
C LYS A 71 -3.08 -5.98 -3.21
N ILE A 72 -3.80 -4.87 -3.08
CA ILE A 72 -4.43 -4.45 -1.82
C ILE A 72 -5.32 -5.54 -1.20
N SER A 73 -5.98 -6.39 -2.01
CA SER A 73 -6.81 -7.50 -1.51
C SER A 73 -6.04 -8.55 -0.70
N SER A 74 -4.72 -8.58 -0.83
CA SER A 74 -3.81 -9.44 -0.07
C SER A 74 -3.03 -8.69 1.01
N ALA A 75 -3.30 -7.39 1.19
CA ALA A 75 -2.58 -6.57 2.15
C ALA A 75 -2.99 -6.88 3.58
N VAL A 76 -2.02 -6.79 4.48
CA VAL A 76 -2.20 -6.98 5.92
C VAL A 76 -1.66 -5.77 6.67
N ASP A 77 -2.27 -5.43 7.80
CA ASP A 77 -1.68 -4.43 8.69
C ASP A 77 -0.49 -5.01 9.47
N LEU A 78 0.11 -4.18 10.32
CA LEU A 78 1.27 -4.59 11.12
C LEU A 78 0.91 -5.61 12.22
N GLN A 79 -0.38 -5.78 12.52
CA GLN A 79 -0.92 -6.77 13.46
C GLN A 79 -1.32 -8.08 12.76
N GLY A 80 -1.36 -8.09 11.42
CA GLY A 80 -1.71 -9.25 10.60
C GLY A 80 -3.17 -9.28 10.13
N ASN A 81 -3.98 -8.27 10.44
CA ASN A 81 -5.37 -8.20 9.98
C ASN A 81 -5.41 -7.93 8.48
N ARG A 82 -6.30 -8.61 7.75
CA ARG A 82 -6.37 -8.46 6.29
C ARG A 82 -7.23 -7.26 5.93
N TYR A 83 -6.82 -6.54 4.87
CA TYR A 83 -7.58 -5.38 4.38
C TYR A 83 -9.02 -5.73 4.02
N VAL A 84 -9.22 -6.91 3.42
CA VAL A 84 -10.56 -7.38 2.98
C VAL A 84 -11.47 -7.79 4.13
N GLU A 85 -10.94 -7.91 5.35
CA GLU A 85 -11.71 -8.25 6.55
C GLU A 85 -12.16 -7.00 7.31
N LEU A 86 -11.81 -5.80 6.84
CA LEU A 86 -12.35 -4.57 7.41
C LEU A 86 -13.83 -4.44 7.01
N ASP A 87 -14.68 -4.07 7.97
CA ASP A 87 -16.12 -3.85 7.72
C ASP A 87 -16.40 -2.83 6.62
N ASN A 88 -15.47 -1.89 6.42
CA ASN A 88 -15.52 -0.85 5.43
C ASN A 88 -14.52 -1.02 4.29
N ALA A 89 -13.97 -2.23 4.09
CA ALA A 89 -13.10 -2.52 2.96
C ALA A 89 -13.78 -2.07 1.65
N PHE A 90 -13.08 -1.28 0.85
CA PHE A 90 -13.57 -0.73 -0.42
C PHE A 90 -14.86 0.11 -0.36
N ARG A 91 -15.34 0.53 0.81
CA ARG A 91 -16.57 1.33 0.95
C ARG A 91 -16.50 2.64 0.16
N TYR A 92 -15.33 3.28 0.15
CA TYR A 92 -15.02 4.49 -0.63
C TYR A 92 -15.35 4.39 -2.14
N ARG A 93 -15.49 3.17 -2.69
CA ARG A 93 -15.83 2.96 -4.10
C ARG A 93 -17.33 3.13 -4.38
N LYS A 94 -18.16 3.05 -3.34
CA LYS A 94 -19.63 3.07 -3.46
C LYS A 94 -20.21 4.39 -2.97
N GLU A 95 -19.61 4.98 -1.95
CA GLU A 95 -20.10 6.21 -1.33
C GLU A 95 -18.95 7.08 -0.80
N LEU A 96 -19.22 8.38 -0.70
CA LEU A 96 -18.36 9.32 -0.01
C LEU A 96 -18.85 9.43 1.45
N VAL A 97 -18.00 9.04 2.40
CA VAL A 97 -18.30 9.21 3.83
C VAL A 97 -17.91 10.62 4.25
N GLU A 98 -18.87 11.41 4.74
CA GLU A 98 -18.61 12.78 5.19
C GLU A 98 -17.64 12.80 6.39
N GLY A 99 -16.73 13.78 6.43
CA GLY A 99 -15.72 13.90 7.49
C GLY A 99 -14.57 12.89 7.39
N CYS A 100 -14.64 11.89 6.52
CA CYS A 100 -13.53 10.99 6.20
C CYS A 100 -12.56 11.67 5.24
N VAL A 101 -11.59 12.44 5.75
CA VAL A 101 -10.54 13.06 4.93
C VAL A 101 -9.16 12.87 5.56
N CYS A 102 -8.16 12.55 4.72
CA CYS A 102 -6.75 12.68 5.06
C CYS A 102 -6.14 13.72 4.13
N LYS A 103 -5.11 14.43 4.60
CA LYS A 103 -4.38 15.38 3.77
C LYS A 103 -3.71 14.62 2.62
N PRO A 104 -3.84 15.09 1.37
CA PRO A 104 -3.13 14.50 0.26
C PRO A 104 -1.61 14.55 0.53
N ALA A 105 -0.88 13.54 0.03
CA ALA A 105 0.56 13.63 -0.03
C ALA A 105 0.95 14.89 -0.82
N LEU A 106 1.81 15.74 -0.25
CA LEU A 106 2.48 16.82 -0.98
C LEU A 106 3.44 16.19 -2.01
N SER A 107 2.90 15.66 -3.10
CA SER A 107 3.63 15.13 -4.26
C SER A 107 2.70 15.15 -5.46
N ALA A 108 2.30 16.36 -5.84
CA ALA A 108 1.98 16.78 -7.20
C ALA A 108 1.97 18.30 -7.17
N GLU A 109 3.15 18.89 -7.30
CA GLU A 109 3.24 20.20 -7.93
C GLU A 109 2.62 20.08 -9.33
N THR A 110 1.36 20.45 -9.46
CA THR A 110 0.81 20.93 -10.71
C THR A 110 -0.12 22.05 -10.32
N GLY A 111 0.18 23.23 -10.86
CA GLY A 111 -0.25 24.52 -10.33
C GLY A 111 -1.75 24.60 -10.06
N ALA A 112 -2.07 25.03 -8.85
CA ALA A 112 -3.33 25.69 -8.58
C ALA A 112 -3.35 26.98 -9.41
N GLY A 113 -4.12 26.98 -10.49
CA GLY A 113 -4.62 28.19 -11.10
C GLY A 113 -5.43 28.96 -10.07
N ALA A 114 -4.80 29.97 -9.46
CA ALA A 114 -5.51 31.01 -8.76
C ALA A 114 -6.07 31.97 -9.83
N GLY A 115 -7.34 31.77 -10.19
CA GLY A 115 -8.10 32.83 -10.83
C GLY A 115 -8.34 33.94 -9.81
N ARG A 116 -7.77 35.12 -10.06
CA ARG A 116 -8.38 36.44 -9.83
C ARG A 116 -7.81 37.40 -10.87
#